data_AF-A0A969N9C1-F1
#
_entry.id   AF-A0A969N9C1-F1
#
_cell.length_a   1.000
_cell.length_b   1.000
_cell.length_c   1.000
_cell.angle_alpha   90.00
_cell.angle_beta   90.00
_cell.angle_gamma   90.00
#
_symmetry.space_group_name_H-M   'P 1'
#
loop_
_entity.id
_entity.type
_entity.pdbx_description
1 polymer ?
#
loop_
_entity_poly.entity_id
_entity_poly.type
_entity_poly.pdbx_seq_one_letter_code
_entity_poly.pdbx_strand_id
1 'polypeptide(L)'
;MDYGMNLSQQVIFQADWSRGGDAVVVRRGINKVSDLKGKKIAYAEMTPSHTFLLWLLEAGSLKISDIEPVKVASAIDAADIFKKGQVDAAVVWSPDDADCVAKVTGAKILQNTKQASNIIADVFVVKKSYLEKNRRKLEQLVEGWFKGAAEINSSDEAKQKAAKILEEGLGQPYEFCYDAINNVRLCTYGDNVNFYNLTGSFTGVTGEAIYNKMEVKYKEAGYIEGRIPSWREIGNSSLIRSINMANVAGQEAEGGATFSEITEEVKTAEAISTKSVSITFASGAYTLDDNMKYIIDNEFLDIAKSFANSRIRIEGNTDNVGNAATNRELSKKRAQAVADYLIQEHNFDRNRFIIIGNGPDKPVASNNTADGKAKNRRTDFELVSK
;
A
#
# COMPACT_ATOMS: atom_id res chain seq x y z
N MET A 1 38.26 9.44 3.76
CA MET A 1 37.92 10.11 2.50
C MET A 1 36.46 10.50 2.62
N ASP A 2 36.20 11.80 2.61
CA ASP A 2 34.86 12.36 2.72
C ASP A 2 34.15 12.12 1.37
N TYR A 3 33.30 11.08 1.31
CA TYR A 3 32.39 10.87 0.19
C TYR A 3 31.27 11.90 0.32
N GLY A 4 31.59 13.15 -0.01
CA GLY A 4 30.58 14.17 -0.27
C GLY A 4 29.69 13.66 -1.39
N MET A 5 28.60 12.96 -1.03
CA MET A 5 27.57 12.55 -1.97
C MET A 5 26.93 13.83 -2.48
N ASN A 6 27.47 14.33 -3.60
CA ASN A 6 26.83 15.34 -4.41
C ASN A 6 25.60 14.66 -5.03
N LEU A 7 24.53 14.55 -4.25
CA LEU A 7 23.31 13.86 -4.63
C LEU A 7 22.68 14.64 -5.77
N SER A 8 23.01 14.16 -6.97
CA SER A 8 22.59 14.77 -8.21
C SER A 8 21.24 14.23 -8.68
N GLN A 9 20.70 13.15 -8.10
CA GLN A 9 19.39 12.66 -8.50
C GLN A 9 18.28 13.64 -8.10
N GLN A 10 17.40 13.93 -9.03
CA GLN A 10 16.21 14.75 -8.85
C GLN A 10 15.01 13.96 -9.39
N VAL A 11 14.11 13.56 -8.49
CA VAL A 11 12.79 13.04 -8.85
C VAL A 11 12.00 14.23 -9.40
N ILE A 12 11.57 14.17 -10.66
CA ILE A 12 10.94 15.33 -11.33
C ILE A 12 9.44 15.16 -11.55
N PHE A 13 8.95 13.93 -11.68
CA PHE A 13 7.53 13.60 -11.69
C PHE A 13 7.32 12.11 -11.38
N GLN A 14 6.13 11.79 -10.88
CA GLN A 14 5.60 10.45 -10.77
C GLN A 14 5.02 10.01 -12.12
N ALA A 15 5.50 8.88 -12.62
CA ALA A 15 5.08 8.28 -13.88
C ALA A 15 3.75 7.53 -13.71
N ASP A 16 3.66 6.66 -12.72
CA ASP A 16 2.48 5.84 -12.47
C ASP A 16 2.39 5.33 -11.02
N TRP A 17 1.25 4.73 -10.71
CA TRP A 17 1.06 3.81 -9.60
C TRP A 17 0.78 2.39 -10.10
N SER A 18 1.34 1.38 -9.45
CA SER A 18 0.99 -0.02 -9.69
C SER A 18 -0.47 -0.32 -9.28
N ARG A 19 -1.23 -1.01 -10.14
CA ARG A 19 -2.66 -1.38 -9.99
C ARG A 19 -2.86 -2.87 -10.35
N GLY A 20 -2.04 -3.74 -9.78
CA GLY A 20 -1.99 -5.17 -10.08
C GLY A 20 -0.70 -5.62 -10.77
N GLY A 21 0.22 -4.70 -11.04
CA GLY A 21 1.55 -5.02 -11.58
C GLY A 21 2.41 -5.83 -10.61
N ASP A 22 2.14 -5.77 -9.31
CA ASP A 22 2.88 -6.49 -8.27
C ASP A 22 1.92 -7.34 -7.41
N ALA A 23 2.32 -8.58 -7.12
CA ALA A 23 1.53 -9.53 -6.37
C ALA A 23 2.37 -10.40 -5.44
N VAL A 24 1.76 -10.86 -4.34
CA VAL A 24 2.29 -11.94 -3.51
C VAL A 24 1.50 -13.19 -3.80
N VAL A 25 2.14 -14.17 -4.46
CA VAL A 25 1.57 -15.50 -4.71
C VAL A 25 1.96 -16.44 -3.58
N VAL A 26 1.03 -17.32 -3.20
CA VAL A 26 1.19 -18.24 -2.07
C VAL A 26 0.72 -19.64 -2.43
N ARG A 27 1.31 -20.64 -1.78
CA ARG A 27 0.87 -22.04 -1.88
C ARG A 27 -0.45 -22.27 -1.14
N ARG A 28 -1.08 -23.40 -1.46
CA ARG A 28 -2.26 -23.92 -0.77
C ARG A 28 -2.04 -23.94 0.75
N GLY A 29 -3.03 -23.45 1.50
CA GLY A 29 -3.01 -23.44 2.97
C GLY A 29 -2.53 -22.12 3.59
N ILE A 30 -2.04 -21.18 2.78
CA ILE A 30 -1.76 -19.81 3.20
C ILE A 30 -2.94 -18.94 2.75
N ASN A 31 -3.73 -18.45 3.71
CA ASN A 31 -4.97 -17.72 3.40
C ASN A 31 -4.94 -16.25 3.81
N LYS A 32 -4.13 -15.91 4.80
CA LYS A 32 -3.96 -14.55 5.32
C LYS A 32 -2.50 -14.25 5.60
N VAL A 33 -2.15 -12.97 5.75
CA VAL A 33 -0.77 -12.54 5.99
C VAL A 33 -0.15 -13.21 7.22
N SER A 34 -0.91 -13.45 8.29
CA SER A 34 -0.38 -14.12 9.49
C SER A 34 0.07 -15.56 9.25
N ASP A 35 -0.42 -16.23 8.20
CA ASP A 35 0.00 -17.58 7.81
C ASP A 35 1.41 -17.59 7.17
N LEU A 36 1.95 -16.43 6.80
CA LEU A 36 3.31 -16.27 6.28
C LEU A 36 4.40 -16.46 7.35
N LYS A 37 4.02 -16.45 8.64
CA LYS A 37 4.97 -16.64 9.73
C LYS A 37 5.70 -17.97 9.62
N GLY A 38 7.04 -17.93 9.61
CA GLY A 38 7.92 -19.08 9.45
C GLY A 38 7.89 -19.71 8.05
N LYS A 39 7.34 -19.04 7.04
CA LYS A 39 7.31 -19.52 5.65
C LYS A 39 8.50 -19.03 4.86
N LYS A 40 8.92 -19.79 3.85
CA LYS A 40 9.93 -19.40 2.87
C LYS A 40 9.33 -18.46 1.84
N ILE A 41 9.82 -17.23 1.78
CA ILE A 41 9.27 -16.20 0.88
C ILE A 41 10.36 -15.66 -0.03
N ALA A 42 10.17 -15.85 -1.34
CA ALA A 42 11.05 -15.30 -2.36
C ALA A 42 10.71 -13.84 -2.67
N TYR A 43 11.72 -12.97 -2.74
CA TYR A 43 11.54 -11.59 -3.17
C TYR A 43 12.84 -11.01 -3.75
N ALA A 44 12.70 -10.01 -4.63
CA ALA A 44 13.82 -9.27 -5.17
C ALA A 44 14.22 -8.13 -4.23
N GLU A 45 15.40 -8.26 -3.62
CA GLU A 45 15.88 -7.35 -2.59
C GLU A 45 16.15 -5.93 -3.12
N MET A 46 15.79 -4.91 -2.34
CA MET A 46 15.95 -3.48 -2.67
C MET A 46 15.21 -3.04 -3.95
N THR A 47 14.14 -3.75 -4.31
CA THR A 47 13.26 -3.41 -5.44
C THR A 47 11.82 -3.16 -4.94
N PRO A 48 10.87 -2.74 -5.81
CA PRO A 48 9.44 -2.71 -5.50
C PRO A 48 8.91 -4.00 -4.85
N SER A 49 9.44 -5.17 -5.25
CA SER A 49 9.13 -6.48 -4.67
C SER A 49 9.39 -6.51 -3.14
N HIS A 50 10.54 -6.02 -2.71
CA HIS A 50 10.89 -5.97 -1.30
C HIS A 50 10.03 -4.97 -0.53
N THR A 51 9.80 -3.78 -1.10
CA THR A 51 8.90 -2.77 -0.54
C THR A 51 7.50 -3.35 -0.30
N PHE A 52 6.93 -4.00 -1.30
CA PHE A 52 5.59 -4.56 -1.20
C PHE A 52 5.50 -5.65 -0.13
N LEU A 53 6.50 -6.52 -0.02
CA LEU A 53 6.58 -7.52 1.04
C LEU A 53 6.57 -6.88 2.44
N LEU A 54 7.41 -5.88 2.67
CA LEU A 54 7.54 -5.23 3.98
C LEU A 54 6.23 -4.57 4.41
N TRP A 55 5.54 -3.90 3.50
CA TRP A 55 4.22 -3.33 3.75
C TRP A 55 3.17 -4.38 4.04
N LEU A 56 3.17 -5.48 3.29
CA LEU A 56 2.23 -6.57 3.50
C LEU A 56 2.41 -7.20 4.89
N LEU A 57 3.66 -7.50 5.27
CA LEU A 57 3.97 -8.05 6.59
C LEU A 57 3.54 -7.10 7.71
N GLU A 58 3.83 -5.80 7.59
CA GLU A 58 3.41 -4.80 8.59
C GLU A 58 1.89 -4.74 8.75
N ALA A 59 1.14 -4.81 7.64
CA ALA A 59 -0.33 -4.88 7.66
C ALA A 59 -0.86 -6.12 8.38
N GLY A 60 -0.05 -7.18 8.51
CA GLY A 60 -0.38 -8.42 9.21
C GLY A 60 0.26 -8.57 10.59
N SER A 61 0.80 -7.49 11.15
CA SER A 61 1.58 -7.50 12.41
C SER A 61 2.81 -8.43 12.38
N LEU A 62 3.40 -8.64 11.20
CA LEU A 62 4.61 -9.42 11.00
C LEU A 62 5.79 -8.51 10.65
N LYS A 63 7.00 -9.00 10.91
CA LYS A 63 8.27 -8.41 10.48
C LYS A 63 8.98 -9.36 9.53
N ILE A 64 10.00 -8.86 8.82
CA ILE A 64 10.84 -9.72 7.96
C ILE A 64 11.53 -10.84 8.76
N SER A 65 11.77 -10.64 10.05
CA SER A 65 12.33 -11.66 10.94
C SER A 65 11.33 -12.72 11.39
N ASP A 66 10.03 -12.52 11.14
CA ASP A 66 8.99 -13.53 11.39
C ASP A 66 8.86 -14.55 10.25
N ILE A 67 9.59 -14.38 9.14
CA ILE A 67 9.56 -15.25 7.96
C ILE A 67 10.94 -15.88 7.69
N GLU A 68 11.02 -16.82 6.76
CA GLU A 68 12.29 -17.30 6.20
C GLU A 68 12.55 -16.58 4.85
N PRO A 69 13.36 -15.50 4.82
CA PRO A 69 13.56 -14.72 3.61
C PRO A 69 14.43 -15.46 2.59
N VAL A 70 13.98 -15.53 1.33
CA VAL A 70 14.72 -16.05 0.18
C VAL A 70 14.98 -14.92 -0.82
N LYS A 71 16.15 -14.30 -0.70
CA LYS A 71 16.55 -13.16 -1.54
C LYS A 71 16.96 -13.65 -2.92
N VAL A 72 16.42 -13.05 -3.97
CA VAL A 72 16.76 -13.34 -5.37
C VAL A 72 17.06 -12.06 -6.15
N ALA A 73 17.62 -12.20 -7.36
CA ALA A 73 18.06 -11.06 -8.15
C ALA A 73 16.90 -10.30 -8.81
N SER A 74 15.81 -10.99 -9.17
CA SER A 74 14.64 -10.39 -9.81
C SER A 74 13.33 -11.04 -9.37
N ALA A 75 12.21 -10.35 -9.61
CA ALA A 75 10.88 -10.91 -9.37
C ALA A 75 10.57 -12.12 -10.28
N ILE A 76 11.22 -12.17 -11.46
CA ILE A 76 11.16 -13.31 -12.38
C ILE A 76 11.82 -14.54 -11.73
N ASP A 77 13.01 -14.36 -11.13
CA ASP A 77 13.67 -15.45 -10.40
C ASP A 77 12.81 -15.93 -9.22
N ALA A 78 12.11 -15.02 -8.53
CA ALA A 78 11.20 -15.34 -7.44
C ALA A 78 10.03 -16.22 -7.93
N ALA A 79 9.43 -15.85 -9.06
CA ALA A 79 8.38 -16.63 -9.70
C ALA A 79 8.87 -18.03 -10.11
N ASP A 80 10.08 -18.13 -10.66
CA ASP A 80 10.66 -19.40 -11.10
C ASP A 80 10.90 -20.37 -9.94
N ILE A 81 11.48 -19.91 -8.84
CA ILE A 81 11.72 -20.79 -7.68
C ILE A 81 10.41 -21.12 -6.94
N PHE A 82 9.41 -20.24 -6.99
CA PHE A 82 8.04 -20.54 -6.55
C PHE A 82 7.43 -21.67 -7.38
N LYS A 83 7.45 -21.56 -8.72
CA LYS A 83 6.94 -22.58 -9.65
C LYS A 83 7.63 -23.93 -9.44
N LYS A 84 8.92 -23.93 -9.09
CA LYS A 84 9.73 -25.15 -8.83
C LYS A 84 9.50 -25.83 -7.48
N GLY A 85 8.64 -25.31 -6.59
CA GLY A 85 8.44 -25.97 -5.29
C GLY A 85 9.38 -25.54 -4.17
N GLN A 86 10.24 -24.55 -4.39
CA GLN A 86 11.35 -24.26 -3.47
C GLN A 86 10.98 -23.31 -2.34
N VAL A 87 9.91 -22.53 -2.52
CA VAL A 87 9.40 -21.55 -1.56
C VAL A 87 7.89 -21.68 -1.39
N ASP A 88 7.38 -21.20 -0.25
CA ASP A 88 5.97 -21.22 0.12
C ASP A 88 5.19 -20.04 -0.45
N ALA A 89 5.87 -18.91 -0.65
CA ALA A 89 5.34 -17.69 -1.23
C ALA A 89 6.41 -16.96 -2.06
N ALA A 90 5.98 -16.11 -2.98
CA ALA A 90 6.87 -15.23 -3.73
C ALA A 90 6.22 -13.89 -4.03
N VAL A 91 7.01 -12.83 -4.04
CA VAL A 91 6.60 -11.52 -4.56
C VAL A 91 7.04 -11.40 -6.01
N VAL A 92 6.07 -11.29 -6.90
CA VAL A 92 6.21 -11.43 -8.36
C VAL A 92 5.54 -10.25 -9.07
N TRP A 93 5.84 -10.08 -10.36
CA TRP A 93 5.22 -9.08 -11.22
C TRP A 93 4.24 -9.71 -12.20
N SER A 94 3.24 -8.96 -12.64
CA SER A 94 2.38 -9.40 -13.75
C SER A 94 3.23 -9.53 -15.03
N PRO A 95 3.14 -10.67 -15.75
CA PRO A 95 2.08 -11.68 -15.71
C PRO A 95 2.52 -12.97 -14.97
N ASP A 96 3.69 -12.97 -14.32
CA ASP A 96 4.21 -14.14 -13.61
C ASP A 96 3.33 -14.55 -12.43
N ASP A 97 2.55 -13.63 -11.86
CA ASP A 97 1.53 -13.94 -10.87
C ASP A 97 0.47 -14.90 -11.41
N ALA A 98 -0.11 -14.59 -12.57
CA ALA A 98 -1.08 -15.44 -13.26
C ALA A 98 -0.45 -16.77 -13.69
N ASP A 99 0.79 -16.73 -14.21
CA ASP A 99 1.54 -17.94 -14.58
C ASP A 99 1.79 -18.86 -13.37
N CYS A 100 2.16 -18.28 -12.22
CA CYS A 100 2.34 -19.02 -10.98
C CYS A 100 1.04 -19.69 -10.52
N VAL A 101 -0.08 -18.97 -10.54
CA VAL A 101 -1.39 -19.51 -10.15
C VAL A 101 -1.85 -20.62 -11.11
N ALA A 102 -1.61 -20.46 -12.41
CA ALA A 102 -1.99 -21.46 -13.40
C ALA A 102 -1.15 -22.75 -13.30
N LYS A 103 0.16 -22.63 -13.08
CA LYS A 103 1.09 -23.77 -13.10
C LYS A 103 1.26 -24.49 -11.76
N VAL A 104 0.99 -23.82 -10.64
CA VAL A 104 1.17 -24.39 -9.30
C VAL A 104 -0.20 -24.75 -8.71
N THR A 105 -0.50 -26.04 -8.62
CA THR A 105 -1.81 -26.52 -8.13
C THR A 105 -2.14 -25.98 -6.74
N GLY A 106 -3.27 -25.25 -6.65
CA GLY A 106 -3.76 -24.67 -5.40
C GLY A 106 -3.00 -23.41 -4.96
N ALA A 107 -2.11 -22.86 -5.78
CA ALA A 107 -1.58 -21.53 -5.56
C ALA A 107 -2.66 -20.48 -5.77
N LYS A 108 -2.52 -19.34 -5.10
CA LYS A 108 -3.39 -18.17 -5.26
C LYS A 108 -2.60 -16.88 -5.05
N ILE A 109 -3.16 -15.77 -5.51
CA ILE A 109 -2.70 -14.44 -5.11
C ILE A 109 -3.23 -14.18 -3.70
N LEU A 110 -2.35 -13.92 -2.75
CA LEU A 110 -2.71 -13.50 -1.39
C LEU A 110 -3.07 -12.01 -1.36
N GLN A 111 -2.27 -11.18 -2.03
CA GLN A 111 -2.48 -9.74 -2.14
C GLN A 111 -1.82 -9.19 -3.40
N ASN A 112 -2.37 -8.13 -3.98
CA ASN A 112 -1.74 -7.39 -5.08
C ASN A 112 -1.97 -5.87 -4.97
N THR A 113 -1.36 -5.10 -5.87
CA THR A 113 -1.45 -3.64 -5.89
C THR A 113 -2.78 -3.09 -6.45
N LYS A 114 -3.75 -3.94 -6.82
CA LYS A 114 -5.14 -3.47 -7.03
C LYS A 114 -5.74 -3.05 -5.71
N GLN A 115 -5.58 -3.84 -4.65
CA GLN A 115 -6.01 -3.49 -3.30
C GLN A 115 -5.02 -2.55 -2.62
N ALA A 116 -3.73 -2.81 -2.79
CA ALA A 116 -2.61 -2.05 -2.22
C ALA A 116 -2.14 -0.92 -3.16
N SER A 117 -3.07 -0.06 -3.55
CA SER A 117 -2.93 0.88 -4.67
C SER A 117 -1.93 2.02 -4.47
N ASN A 118 -1.46 2.29 -3.27
CA ASN A 118 -0.60 3.46 -3.03
C ASN A 118 0.72 3.09 -2.34
N ILE A 119 1.30 1.97 -2.75
CA ILE A 119 2.60 1.47 -2.23
C ILE A 119 3.72 1.61 -3.26
N ILE A 120 3.47 1.25 -4.52
CA ILE A 120 4.49 1.21 -5.58
C ILE A 120 4.21 2.33 -6.58
N ALA A 121 5.11 3.30 -6.60
CA ALA A 121 5.13 4.42 -7.55
C ALA A 121 6.41 4.38 -8.37
N ASP A 122 6.26 4.49 -9.68
CA ASP A 122 7.38 4.73 -10.58
C ASP A 122 7.57 6.23 -10.79
N VAL A 123 8.84 6.65 -10.83
CA VAL A 123 9.22 8.06 -10.88
C VAL A 123 10.30 8.29 -11.93
N PHE A 124 10.27 9.48 -12.55
CA PHE A 124 11.34 9.89 -13.45
C PHE A 124 12.41 10.65 -12.68
N VAL A 125 13.66 10.19 -12.81
CA VAL A 125 14.82 10.75 -12.10
C VAL A 125 15.82 11.32 -13.10
N VAL A 126 16.30 12.54 -12.86
CA VAL A 126 17.33 13.19 -13.68
C VAL A 126 18.49 13.67 -12.84
N LYS A 127 19.66 13.86 -13.46
CA LYS A 127 20.77 14.56 -12.80
C LYS A 127 20.44 16.06 -12.68
N LYS A 128 20.73 16.66 -11.52
CA LYS A 128 20.51 18.09 -11.22
C LYS A 128 21.15 18.99 -12.27
N SER A 129 22.40 18.70 -12.64
CA SER A 129 23.11 19.44 -13.69
C SER A 129 22.47 19.30 -15.08
N TYR A 130 21.79 18.18 -15.35
CA TYR A 130 21.02 18.01 -16.59
C TYR A 130 19.73 18.81 -16.53
N LEU A 131 19.03 18.81 -15.39
CA LEU A 131 17.83 19.62 -15.14
C LEU A 131 18.10 21.11 -15.33
N GLU A 132 19.18 21.62 -14.75
CA GLU A 132 19.58 23.03 -14.87
C GLU A 132 19.88 23.44 -16.32
N LYS A 133 20.50 22.56 -17.11
CA LYS A 133 20.89 22.83 -18.50
C LYS A 133 19.78 22.60 -19.52
N ASN A 134 18.82 21.71 -19.23
CA ASN A 134 17.82 21.23 -20.19
C ASN A 134 16.39 21.46 -19.72
N ARG A 135 16.17 22.46 -18.86
CA ARG A 135 14.87 22.70 -18.22
C ARG A 135 13.70 22.67 -19.20
N ARG A 136 13.77 23.43 -20.31
CA ARG A 136 12.67 23.50 -21.28
C ARG A 136 12.36 22.15 -21.94
N LYS A 137 13.39 21.35 -22.24
CA LYS A 137 13.19 20.00 -22.81
C LYS A 137 12.51 19.07 -21.81
N LEU A 138 12.86 19.18 -20.53
CA LEU A 138 12.23 18.39 -19.48
C LEU A 138 10.80 18.85 -19.19
N GLU A 139 10.50 20.14 -19.26
CA GLU A 139 9.11 20.63 -19.22
C GLU A 139 8.28 20.03 -20.35
N GLN A 140 8.81 20.01 -21.58
CA GLN A 140 8.14 19.38 -22.73
C GLN A 140 7.94 17.86 -22.54
N LEU A 141 8.93 17.17 -21.94
CA LEU A 141 8.81 15.75 -21.60
C LEU A 141 7.68 15.53 -20.58
N VAL A 142 7.63 16.33 -19.51
CA VAL A 142 6.61 16.24 -18.46
C VAL A 142 5.21 16.56 -19.02
N GLU A 143 5.08 17.64 -19.80
CA GLU A 143 3.82 17.99 -20.48
C GLU A 143 3.36 16.86 -21.41
N GLY A 144 4.28 16.25 -22.17
CA GLY A 144 4.00 15.13 -23.07
C GLY A 144 3.53 13.89 -22.31
N TRP A 145 4.20 13.54 -21.21
CA TRP A 145 3.80 12.44 -20.33
C TRP A 145 2.38 12.65 -19.81
N PHE A 146 2.09 13.82 -19.23
CA PHE A 146 0.77 14.11 -18.66
C PHE A 146 -0.35 14.10 -19.70
N LYS A 147 -0.10 14.57 -20.93
CA LYS A 147 -1.07 14.47 -22.04
C LYS A 147 -1.34 13.01 -22.41
N GLY A 148 -0.30 12.22 -22.60
CA GLY A 148 -0.42 10.80 -22.94
C GLY A 148 -1.11 9.99 -21.83
N ALA A 149 -0.75 10.24 -20.57
CA ALA A 149 -1.40 9.64 -19.41
C ALA A 149 -2.90 9.97 -19.40
N ALA A 150 -3.29 11.24 -19.55
CA ALA A 150 -4.70 11.62 -19.59
C ALA A 150 -5.46 10.94 -20.74
N GLU A 151 -4.88 10.89 -21.94
CA GLU A 151 -5.47 10.22 -23.10
C GLU A 151 -5.71 8.73 -22.82
N ILE A 152 -4.66 7.99 -22.44
CA ILE A 152 -4.71 6.53 -22.20
C ILE A 152 -5.66 6.17 -21.04
N ASN A 153 -5.69 6.98 -19.98
CA ASN A 153 -6.58 6.72 -18.85
C ASN A 153 -8.06 6.95 -19.17
N SER A 154 -8.37 7.77 -20.18
CA SER A 154 -9.74 8.22 -20.48
C SER A 154 -10.43 7.43 -21.60
N SER A 155 -9.69 6.65 -22.38
CA SER A 155 -10.22 5.96 -23.56
C SER A 155 -9.61 4.57 -23.71
N ASP A 156 -10.48 3.57 -23.91
CA ASP A 156 -10.04 2.21 -24.22
C ASP A 156 -9.36 2.14 -25.59
N GLU A 157 -9.87 2.86 -26.57
CA GLU A 157 -9.26 2.97 -27.90
C GLU A 157 -7.83 3.53 -27.82
N ALA A 158 -7.59 4.50 -26.93
CA ALA A 158 -6.25 5.00 -26.67
C ALA A 158 -5.34 3.94 -26.02
N LYS A 159 -5.85 3.12 -25.10
CA LYS A 159 -5.11 1.98 -24.53
C LYS A 159 -4.76 0.95 -25.60
N GLN A 160 -5.71 0.59 -26.46
CA GLN A 160 -5.48 -0.36 -27.57
C GLN A 160 -4.39 0.16 -28.51
N LYS A 161 -4.45 1.45 -28.87
CA LYS A 161 -3.42 2.10 -29.68
C LYS A 161 -2.05 2.11 -28.99
N ALA A 162 -2.00 2.43 -27.70
CA ALA A 162 -0.76 2.40 -26.92
C ALA A 162 -0.18 0.98 -26.83
N ALA A 163 -1.02 -0.03 -26.65
CA ALA A 163 -0.60 -1.44 -26.63
C ALA A 163 0.02 -1.88 -27.97
N LYS A 164 -0.49 -1.40 -29.12
CA LYS A 164 0.14 -1.64 -30.43
C LYS A 164 1.52 -1.00 -30.55
N ILE A 165 1.67 0.23 -30.07
CA ILE A 165 2.98 0.91 -30.07
C ILE A 165 3.98 0.16 -29.18
N LEU A 166 3.54 -0.34 -28.02
CA LEU A 166 4.38 -1.13 -27.12
C LEU A 166 4.72 -2.51 -27.71
N GLU A 167 3.77 -3.17 -28.37
CA GLU A 167 4.02 -4.45 -29.07
C GLU A 167 5.16 -4.29 -30.08
N GLU A 168 5.07 -3.27 -30.94
CA GLU A 168 6.11 -2.97 -31.93
C GLU A 168 7.45 -2.57 -31.30
N GLY A 169 7.42 -1.72 -30.25
CA GLY A 169 8.62 -1.16 -29.63
C GLY A 169 9.36 -2.12 -28.69
N LEU A 170 8.64 -3.03 -28.02
CA LEU A 170 9.20 -3.97 -27.04
C LEU A 170 9.33 -5.39 -27.58
N GLY A 171 8.72 -5.70 -28.73
CA GLY A 171 8.66 -7.05 -29.28
C GLY A 171 7.88 -8.02 -28.38
N GLN A 172 6.90 -7.50 -27.62
CA GLN A 172 6.05 -8.28 -26.72
C GLN A 172 4.65 -8.47 -27.34
N PRO A 173 3.92 -9.55 -27.01
CA PRO A 173 2.57 -9.76 -27.52
C PRO A 173 1.62 -8.61 -27.17
N TYR A 174 0.75 -8.20 -28.10
CA TYR A 174 -0.27 -7.17 -27.88
C TYR A 174 -1.05 -7.31 -26.57
N GLU A 175 -1.59 -8.51 -26.29
CA GLU A 175 -2.40 -8.75 -25.09
C GLU A 175 -1.60 -8.50 -23.81
N PHE A 176 -0.32 -8.88 -23.80
CA PHE A 176 0.57 -8.58 -22.68
C PHE A 176 0.73 -7.07 -22.47
N CYS A 177 0.95 -6.31 -23.55
CA CYS A 177 1.08 -4.85 -23.46
C CYS A 177 -0.23 -4.17 -23.03
N TYR A 178 -1.37 -4.65 -23.54
CA TYR A 178 -2.68 -4.12 -23.19
C TYR A 178 -3.03 -4.41 -21.73
N ASP A 179 -2.76 -5.61 -21.23
CA ASP A 179 -2.93 -5.97 -19.82
C ASP A 179 -2.00 -5.16 -18.91
N ALA A 180 -0.74 -4.96 -19.31
CA ALA A 180 0.22 -4.14 -18.56
C ALA A 180 -0.27 -2.69 -18.37
N ILE A 181 -0.84 -2.08 -19.42
CA ILE A 181 -1.45 -0.73 -19.32
C ILE A 181 -2.62 -0.72 -18.31
N ASN A 182 -3.40 -1.80 -18.26
CA ASN A 182 -4.52 -1.91 -17.32
C ASN A 182 -4.11 -2.26 -15.88
N ASN A 183 -2.85 -2.64 -15.67
CA ASN A 183 -2.28 -2.94 -14.35
C ASN A 183 -1.53 -1.75 -13.74
N VAL A 184 -1.65 -0.55 -14.32
CA VAL A 184 -1.12 0.70 -13.76
C VAL A 184 -2.12 1.83 -13.86
N ARG A 185 -1.96 2.83 -12.99
CA ARG A 185 -2.56 4.15 -13.14
C ARG A 185 -1.47 5.08 -13.64
N LEU A 186 -1.49 5.45 -14.92
CA LEU A 186 -0.57 6.46 -15.45
C LEU A 186 -0.90 7.81 -14.81
N CYS A 187 0.08 8.43 -14.16
CA CYS A 187 -0.15 9.62 -13.35
C CYS A 187 -0.24 10.89 -14.19
N THR A 188 -1.32 11.64 -13.97
CA THR A 188 -1.58 12.94 -14.62
C THR A 188 -0.87 14.09 -13.90
N TYR A 189 -1.07 15.31 -14.40
CA TYR A 189 -0.65 16.52 -13.69
C TYR A 189 -1.25 16.58 -12.27
N GLY A 190 -2.55 16.32 -12.10
CA GLY A 190 -3.23 16.34 -10.81
C GLY A 190 -2.70 15.29 -9.85
N ASP A 191 -2.39 14.08 -10.33
CA ASP A 191 -1.72 13.06 -9.50
C ASP A 191 -0.38 13.56 -8.99
N ASN A 192 0.37 14.28 -9.82
CA ASN A 192 1.66 14.86 -9.45
C ASN A 192 1.54 16.06 -8.50
N VAL A 193 0.47 16.85 -8.59
CA VAL A 193 0.13 17.87 -7.58
C VAL A 193 -0.06 17.21 -6.21
N ASN A 194 -0.74 16.06 -6.16
CA ASN A 194 -0.93 15.27 -4.94
C ASN A 194 0.36 14.60 -4.46
N PHE A 195 1.14 14.00 -5.36
CA PHE A 195 2.38 13.28 -5.03
C PHE A 195 3.40 14.17 -4.32
N TYR A 196 3.48 15.45 -4.71
CA TYR A 196 4.32 16.45 -4.05
C TYR A 196 3.58 17.31 -3.02
N ASN A 197 2.30 17.03 -2.77
CA ASN A 197 1.41 17.79 -1.89
C ASN A 197 1.50 19.32 -2.13
N LEU A 198 1.42 19.74 -3.40
CA LEU A 198 1.67 21.14 -3.77
C LEU A 198 0.60 22.10 -3.24
N THR A 199 -0.59 21.59 -2.90
CA THR A 199 -1.68 22.35 -2.29
C THR A 199 -1.57 22.44 -0.76
N GLY A 200 -0.78 21.55 -0.13
CA GLY A 200 -0.70 21.40 1.31
C GLY A 200 -1.92 20.72 1.96
N SER A 201 -2.94 20.36 1.17
CA SER A 201 -4.21 19.80 1.65
C SER A 201 -4.41 18.33 1.29
N PHE A 202 -3.50 17.71 0.53
CA PHE A 202 -3.64 16.32 0.14
C PHE A 202 -3.37 15.41 1.34
N THR A 203 -4.37 14.59 1.69
CA THR A 203 -4.31 13.68 2.85
C THR A 203 -3.94 12.25 2.47
N GLY A 204 -3.79 11.93 1.18
CA GLY A 204 -3.38 10.60 0.71
C GLY A 204 -1.87 10.32 0.87
N VAL A 205 -1.37 9.33 0.12
CA VAL A 205 0.05 8.95 0.16
C VAL A 205 0.86 9.82 -0.79
N THR A 206 1.84 10.54 -0.25
CA THR A 206 2.78 11.38 -1.02
C THR A 206 4.08 10.63 -1.34
N GLY A 207 4.86 11.15 -2.29
CA GLY A 207 6.22 10.65 -2.54
C GLY A 207 7.12 10.76 -1.31
N GLU A 208 6.98 11.84 -0.54
CA GLU A 208 7.68 12.05 0.72
C GLU A 208 7.33 10.96 1.75
N ALA A 209 6.04 10.62 1.89
CA ALA A 209 5.59 9.61 2.83
C ALA A 209 6.19 8.23 2.51
N ILE A 210 6.17 7.82 1.24
CA ILE A 210 6.78 6.56 0.80
C ILE A 210 8.29 6.58 1.05
N TYR A 211 8.96 7.66 0.64
CA TYR A 211 10.40 7.82 0.79
C TYR A 211 10.83 7.70 2.26
N ASN A 212 10.20 8.47 3.15
CA ASN A 212 10.51 8.49 4.57
C ASN A 212 10.22 7.13 5.23
N LYS A 213 9.10 6.49 4.90
CA LYS A 213 8.78 5.16 5.44
C LYS A 213 9.82 4.13 5.02
N MET A 214 10.22 4.14 3.74
CA MET A 214 11.22 3.19 3.24
C MET A 214 12.62 3.48 3.76
N GLU A 215 12.96 4.74 4.04
CA GLU A 215 14.16 5.09 4.79
C GLU A 215 14.19 4.37 6.15
N VAL A 216 13.09 4.43 6.92
CA VAL A 216 13.02 3.73 8.22
C VAL A 216 13.16 2.23 8.03
N LYS A 217 12.40 1.63 7.12
CA LYS A 217 12.41 0.18 6.90
C LYS A 217 13.77 -0.34 6.44
N TYR A 218 14.43 0.36 5.53
CA TYR A 218 15.74 -0.07 5.05
C TYR A 218 16.88 0.23 6.03
N LYS A 219 16.75 1.23 6.91
CA LYS A 219 17.62 1.37 8.07
C LYS A 219 17.46 0.22 9.06
N GLU A 220 16.21 -0.11 9.43
CA GLU A 220 15.92 -1.21 10.34
C GLU A 220 16.43 -2.56 9.80
N ALA A 221 16.37 -2.75 8.49
CA ALA A 221 16.87 -3.95 7.83
C ALA A 221 18.38 -3.91 7.51
N GLY A 222 19.09 -2.83 7.86
CA GLY A 222 20.55 -2.71 7.74
C GLY A 222 21.10 -2.41 6.34
N TYR A 223 20.27 -1.94 5.39
CA TYR A 223 20.74 -1.60 4.04
C TYR A 223 21.29 -0.19 3.91
N ILE A 224 21.00 0.68 4.88
CA ILE A 224 21.41 2.08 4.79
C ILE A 224 22.31 2.44 5.97
N GLU A 225 23.53 2.83 5.64
CA GLU A 225 24.50 3.41 6.56
C GLU A 225 24.66 4.91 6.30
N GLY A 226 24.78 5.70 7.37
CA GLY A 226 25.06 7.12 7.28
C GLY A 226 23.86 8.02 6.94
N ARG A 227 24.15 9.18 6.35
CA ARG A 227 23.16 10.23 6.09
C ARG A 227 22.35 9.90 4.84
N ILE A 228 21.02 9.89 5.01
CA ILE A 228 20.06 9.86 3.91
C ILE A 228 19.65 11.31 3.59
N PRO A 229 19.64 11.72 2.32
CA PRO A 229 19.08 13.01 1.95
C PRO A 229 17.58 13.07 2.22
N SER A 230 17.12 14.21 2.70
CA SER A 230 15.69 14.44 2.88
C SER A 230 14.96 14.43 1.53
N TRP A 231 13.66 14.15 1.54
CA TRP A 231 12.82 14.26 0.34
C TRP A 231 12.96 15.65 -0.32
N ARG A 232 13.08 16.72 0.46
CA ARG A 232 13.27 18.08 -0.05
C ARG A 232 14.57 18.27 -0.86
N GLU A 233 15.59 17.44 -0.65
CA GLU A 233 16.85 17.50 -1.40
C GLU A 233 16.78 16.77 -2.74
N ILE A 234 15.94 15.73 -2.84
CA ILE A 234 15.86 14.86 -4.03
C ILE A 234 14.57 15.06 -4.84
N GLY A 235 13.48 15.51 -4.22
CA GLY A 235 12.19 15.78 -4.85
C GLY A 235 12.18 17.18 -5.46
N ASN A 236 11.91 17.26 -6.77
CA ASN A 236 11.97 18.52 -7.51
C ASN A 236 10.69 18.75 -8.32
N SER A 237 9.70 19.37 -7.66
CA SER A 237 8.44 19.77 -8.29
C SER A 237 8.53 21.03 -9.15
N SER A 238 9.74 21.57 -9.40
CA SER A 238 9.87 22.86 -10.09
C SER A 238 9.33 22.82 -11.52
N LEU A 239 9.40 21.69 -12.21
CA LEU A 239 8.83 21.54 -13.56
C LEU A 239 7.30 21.47 -13.51
N ILE A 240 6.74 20.72 -12.56
CA ILE A 240 5.29 20.64 -12.37
C ILE A 240 4.72 22.03 -12.09
N ARG A 241 5.40 22.84 -11.26
CA ARG A 241 4.97 24.20 -10.95
C ARG A 241 5.10 25.19 -12.13
N SER A 242 5.94 24.91 -13.14
CA SER A 242 6.18 25.84 -14.25
C SER A 242 5.33 25.58 -15.48
N ILE A 243 4.79 24.38 -15.64
CA ILE A 243 3.95 24.03 -16.79
C ILE A 243 2.48 24.43 -16.56
N ASN A 244 1.76 24.74 -17.64
CA ASN A 244 0.33 25.06 -17.58
C ASN A 244 -0.48 23.97 -18.27
N MET A 245 -1.28 23.26 -17.47
CA MET A 245 -2.13 22.14 -17.92
C MET A 245 -3.63 22.45 -17.81
N ALA A 246 -4.02 23.69 -17.47
CA ALA A 246 -5.41 24.05 -17.16
C ALA A 246 -6.40 23.84 -18.33
N ASN A 247 -5.92 23.92 -19.57
CA ASN A 247 -6.72 23.74 -20.79
C ASN A 247 -6.58 22.34 -21.41
N VAL A 248 -5.93 21.41 -20.72
CA VAL A 248 -5.77 20.02 -21.19
C VAL A 248 -6.76 19.16 -20.41
N ALA A 249 -7.66 18.48 -21.12
CA ALA A 249 -8.65 17.61 -20.49
C ALA A 249 -8.02 16.40 -19.79
N GLY A 250 -8.70 15.86 -18.77
CA GLY A 250 -8.29 14.63 -18.09
C GLY A 250 -7.08 14.75 -17.17
N GLN A 251 -6.71 15.98 -16.79
CA GLN A 251 -5.54 16.25 -15.94
C GLN A 251 -5.83 16.16 -14.43
N GLU A 252 -7.07 15.85 -14.05
CA GLU A 252 -7.44 15.64 -12.65
C GLU A 252 -6.66 14.46 -12.05
N ALA A 253 -6.45 14.53 -10.74
CA ALA A 253 -5.92 13.40 -9.99
C ALA A 253 -6.91 12.24 -9.98
N GLU A 254 -6.42 11.01 -9.78
CA GLU A 254 -7.27 9.86 -9.52
C GLU A 254 -8.14 10.13 -8.27
N GLY A 255 -9.44 9.88 -8.41
CA GLY A 255 -10.37 9.98 -7.29
C GLY A 255 -10.11 8.90 -6.23
N GLY A 256 -10.59 9.13 -5.01
CA GLY A 256 -10.56 8.11 -3.97
C GLY A 256 -11.40 6.88 -4.32
N ALA A 257 -11.07 5.73 -3.73
CA ALA A 257 -11.84 4.51 -3.85
C ALA A 257 -13.27 4.72 -3.32
N THR A 258 -14.28 4.31 -4.10
CA THR A 258 -15.70 4.36 -3.72
C THR A 258 -16.17 3.05 -3.12
N PHE A 259 -16.94 3.05 -2.03
CA PHE A 259 -17.41 1.80 -1.41
C PHE A 259 -18.94 1.67 -1.44
N SER A 260 -19.42 0.52 -1.89
CA SER A 260 -20.83 0.15 -1.77
C SER A 260 -21.23 -0.07 -0.31
N GLU A 261 -22.52 0.07 -0.03
CA GLU A 261 -23.09 -0.20 1.30
C GLU A 261 -22.72 -1.61 1.81
N ILE A 262 -22.63 -1.72 3.13
CA ILE A 262 -22.16 -2.95 3.79
C ILE A 262 -23.28 -3.99 3.81
N THR A 263 -23.06 -5.09 3.10
CA THR A 263 -23.93 -6.28 3.10
C THR A 263 -23.49 -7.30 4.16
N GLU A 264 -24.34 -8.29 4.48
CA GLU A 264 -23.96 -9.40 5.38
C GLU A 264 -22.80 -10.25 4.82
N GLU A 265 -22.72 -10.39 3.49
CA GLU A 265 -21.59 -11.05 2.83
C GLU A 265 -20.28 -10.31 3.11
N VAL A 266 -20.26 -8.99 2.94
CA VAL A 266 -19.10 -8.15 3.24
C VAL A 266 -18.72 -8.23 4.73
N LYS A 267 -19.70 -8.29 5.64
CA LYS A 267 -19.44 -8.43 7.09
C LYS A 267 -18.73 -9.74 7.42
N THR A 268 -19.03 -10.82 6.70
CA THR A 268 -18.52 -12.18 6.98
C THR A 268 -17.34 -12.58 6.11
N ALA A 269 -16.95 -11.76 5.12
CA ALA A 269 -15.80 -12.01 4.26
C ALA A 269 -14.50 -12.25 5.05
N GLU A 270 -13.66 -13.17 4.58
CA GLU A 270 -12.38 -13.43 5.23
C GLU A 270 -11.44 -12.22 5.12
N ALA A 271 -10.72 -11.93 6.20
CA ALA A 271 -9.68 -10.92 6.20
C ALA A 271 -8.41 -11.45 5.54
N ILE A 272 -7.83 -10.65 4.65
CA ILE A 272 -6.52 -10.92 4.04
C ILE A 272 -5.42 -10.66 5.06
N SER A 273 -5.59 -9.65 5.90
CA SER A 273 -4.59 -9.22 6.88
C SER A 273 -5.24 -8.69 8.15
N THR A 274 -4.58 -8.85 9.29
CA THR A 274 -5.01 -8.33 10.59
C THR A 274 -3.85 -7.57 11.25
N LYS A 275 -4.06 -6.29 11.52
CA LYS A 275 -3.21 -5.46 12.36
C LYS A 275 -3.87 -5.20 13.71
N SER A 276 -3.26 -5.70 14.78
CA SER A 276 -3.74 -5.47 16.14
C SER A 276 -3.18 -4.17 16.70
N VAL A 277 -4.04 -3.32 17.24
CA VAL A 277 -3.66 -2.05 17.87
C VAL A 277 -4.25 -1.98 19.28
N SER A 278 -3.39 -1.82 20.29
CA SER A 278 -3.84 -1.72 21.67
C SER A 278 -4.27 -0.29 22.00
N ILE A 279 -5.59 -0.07 22.05
CA ILE A 279 -6.19 1.20 22.47
C ILE A 279 -6.77 1.02 23.88
N THR A 280 -6.25 1.76 24.85
CA THR A 280 -6.67 1.65 26.25
C THR A 280 -7.73 2.69 26.58
N PHE A 281 -8.96 2.24 26.79
CA PHE A 281 -10.07 3.10 27.23
C PHE A 281 -10.24 3.05 28.75
N ALA A 282 -10.70 4.15 29.35
CA ALA A 282 -11.23 4.14 30.71
C ALA A 282 -12.43 3.19 30.84
N SER A 283 -12.73 2.75 32.07
CA SER A 283 -13.83 1.83 32.33
C SER A 283 -15.17 2.41 31.86
N GLY A 284 -15.94 1.63 31.10
CA GLY A 284 -17.21 2.07 30.49
C GLY A 284 -17.09 3.15 29.41
N ALA A 285 -15.90 3.69 29.16
CA ALA A 285 -15.69 4.77 28.18
C ALA A 285 -15.41 4.22 26.78
N TYR A 286 -15.75 5.04 25.78
CA TYR A 286 -15.52 4.78 24.35
C TYR A 286 -15.09 6.04 23.58
N THR A 287 -14.81 7.15 24.28
CA THR A 287 -14.26 8.36 23.67
C THR A 287 -12.74 8.20 23.47
N LEU A 288 -12.23 8.63 22.32
CA LEU A 288 -10.81 8.66 22.02
C LEU A 288 -10.18 9.93 22.60
N ASP A 289 -9.11 9.78 23.38
CA ASP A 289 -8.23 10.89 23.74
C ASP A 289 -7.13 11.10 22.68
N ASP A 290 -6.32 12.14 22.84
CA ASP A 290 -5.30 12.51 21.86
C ASP A 290 -4.16 11.48 21.76
N ASN A 291 -3.86 10.76 22.84
CA ASN A 291 -2.87 9.67 22.80
C ASN A 291 -3.41 8.47 22.00
N MET A 292 -4.70 8.14 22.15
CA MET A 292 -5.32 7.07 21.36
C MET A 292 -5.36 7.43 19.87
N LYS A 293 -5.69 8.68 19.54
CA LYS A 293 -5.64 9.20 18.16
C LYS A 293 -4.23 9.09 17.58
N TYR A 294 -3.22 9.53 18.33
CA TYR A 294 -1.82 9.40 17.94
C TYR A 294 -1.41 7.94 17.68
N ILE A 295 -1.86 6.99 18.50
CA ILE A 295 -1.60 5.56 18.28
C ILE A 295 -2.26 5.08 16.98
N ILE A 296 -3.53 5.43 16.74
CA ILE A 296 -4.24 5.05 15.50
C ILE A 296 -3.50 5.58 14.27
N ASP A 297 -3.07 6.85 14.33
CA ASP A 297 -2.39 7.51 13.23
C ASP A 297 -1.05 6.83 12.92
N ASN A 298 -0.21 6.59 13.92
CA ASN A 298 1.11 5.99 13.68
C ASN A 298 1.04 4.50 13.33
N GLU A 299 0.10 3.76 13.91
CA GLU A 299 0.05 2.31 13.73
C GLU A 299 -0.74 1.89 12.50
N PHE A 300 -1.76 2.65 12.09
CA PHE A 300 -2.72 2.14 11.11
C PHE A 300 -3.01 3.08 9.93
N LEU A 301 -2.88 4.41 10.10
CA LEU A 301 -3.29 5.35 9.05
C LEU A 301 -2.54 5.14 7.74
N ASP A 302 -1.23 4.91 7.78
CA ASP A 302 -0.44 4.63 6.58
C ASP A 302 -0.92 3.39 5.82
N ILE A 303 -1.27 2.33 6.56
CA ILE A 303 -1.82 1.10 5.99
C ILE A 303 -3.20 1.40 5.38
N ALA A 304 -4.06 2.11 6.10
CA ALA A 304 -5.36 2.52 5.58
C ALA A 304 -5.23 3.36 4.30
N LYS A 305 -4.26 4.27 4.20
CA LYS A 305 -4.04 5.08 2.99
C LYS A 305 -3.45 4.27 1.84
N SER A 306 -2.59 3.30 2.14
CA SER A 306 -1.86 2.54 1.11
C SER A 306 -2.65 1.38 0.52
N PHE A 307 -3.53 0.78 1.32
CA PHE A 307 -4.51 -0.22 0.90
C PHE A 307 -5.84 0.44 0.55
N ALA A 308 -5.81 1.53 -0.23
CA ALA A 308 -6.95 2.42 -0.45
C ALA A 308 -8.18 1.71 -1.03
N ASN A 309 -7.97 0.65 -1.80
CA ASN A 309 -9.02 -0.16 -2.42
C ASN A 309 -9.47 -1.36 -1.54
N SER A 310 -9.07 -1.43 -0.28
CA SER A 310 -9.56 -2.42 0.69
C SER A 310 -10.58 -1.82 1.65
N ARG A 311 -11.55 -2.64 2.08
CA ARG A 311 -12.34 -2.33 3.27
C ARG A 311 -11.53 -2.57 4.53
N ILE A 312 -11.92 -1.89 5.60
CA ILE A 312 -11.29 -1.97 6.91
C ILE A 312 -12.33 -2.47 7.89
N ARG A 313 -12.17 -3.70 8.40
CA ARG A 313 -12.97 -4.17 9.53
C ARG A 313 -12.28 -3.75 10.82
N ILE A 314 -13.02 -3.04 11.67
CA ILE A 314 -12.57 -2.62 13.00
C ILE A 314 -13.30 -3.48 14.01
N GLU A 315 -12.54 -4.32 14.72
CA GLU A 315 -13.07 -5.21 15.75
C GLU A 315 -12.67 -4.72 17.14
N GLY A 316 -13.65 -4.34 17.95
CA GLY A 316 -13.44 -4.05 19.35
C GLY A 316 -13.41 -5.32 20.18
N ASN A 317 -12.44 -5.42 21.11
CA ASN A 317 -12.31 -6.56 22.02
C ASN A 317 -12.19 -6.07 23.48
N THR A 318 -12.67 -6.87 24.43
CA THR A 318 -12.53 -6.64 25.87
C THR A 318 -11.86 -7.83 26.56
N ASP A 319 -11.47 -7.65 27.81
CA ASP A 319 -11.24 -8.79 28.70
C ASP A 319 -12.57 -9.41 29.16
N ASN A 320 -12.48 -10.45 30.01
CA ASN A 320 -13.64 -11.17 30.55
C ASN A 320 -14.25 -10.55 31.82
N VAL A 321 -13.86 -9.34 32.22
CA VAL A 321 -14.41 -8.70 33.42
C VAL A 321 -15.72 -8.00 33.07
N GLY A 322 -16.77 -8.25 33.87
CA GLY A 322 -18.09 -7.67 33.67
C GLY A 322 -19.06 -8.56 32.88
N ASN A 323 -20.20 -7.99 32.50
CA ASN A 323 -21.23 -8.71 31.74
C ASN A 323 -20.85 -8.83 30.25
N ALA A 324 -20.92 -10.04 29.69
CA ALA A 324 -20.52 -10.30 28.30
C ALA A 324 -21.34 -9.51 27.27
N ALA A 325 -22.66 -9.37 27.43
CA ALA A 325 -23.50 -8.60 26.52
C ALA A 325 -23.17 -7.10 26.57
N THR A 326 -22.97 -6.56 27.78
CA THR A 326 -22.49 -5.18 27.95
C THR A 326 -21.12 -4.97 27.32
N ASN A 327 -20.21 -5.93 27.45
CA ASN A 327 -18.89 -5.87 26.84
C ASN A 327 -18.92 -5.91 25.30
N ARG A 328 -19.82 -6.70 24.71
CA ARG A 328 -20.03 -6.70 23.24
C ARG A 328 -20.49 -5.32 22.76
N GLU A 329 -21.51 -4.74 23.39
CA GLU A 329 -21.99 -3.38 23.05
C GLU A 329 -20.91 -2.31 23.25
N LEU A 330 -20.17 -2.36 24.37
CA LEU A 330 -19.08 -1.42 24.65
C LEU A 330 -17.96 -1.53 23.61
N SER A 331 -17.56 -2.75 23.26
CA SER A 331 -16.52 -2.99 22.27
C SER A 331 -16.93 -2.50 20.88
N LYS A 332 -18.20 -2.66 20.50
CA LYS A 332 -18.76 -2.12 19.25
C LYS A 332 -18.72 -0.59 19.23
N LYS A 333 -19.09 0.07 20.33
CA LYS A 333 -19.01 1.54 20.45
C LYS A 333 -17.58 2.06 20.33
N ARG A 334 -16.60 1.34 20.89
CA ARG A 334 -15.18 1.69 20.74
C ARG A 334 -14.71 1.56 19.30
N ALA A 335 -15.06 0.46 18.63
CA ALA A 335 -14.76 0.28 17.21
C ALA A 335 -15.42 1.37 16.34
N GLN A 336 -16.67 1.75 16.64
CA GLN A 336 -17.35 2.86 15.98
C GLN A 336 -16.62 4.19 16.20
N ALA A 337 -16.17 4.50 17.41
CA ALA A 337 -15.45 5.74 17.69
C ALA A 337 -14.15 5.87 16.89
N VAL A 338 -13.44 4.75 16.68
CA VAL A 338 -12.26 4.70 15.80
C VAL A 338 -12.64 4.93 14.34
N ALA A 339 -13.70 4.29 13.83
CA ALA A 339 -14.18 4.55 12.47
C ALA A 339 -14.58 6.02 12.28
N ASP A 340 -15.35 6.57 13.21
CA ASP A 340 -15.83 7.95 13.16
C ASP A 340 -14.66 8.94 13.16
N TYR A 341 -13.64 8.71 13.98
CA TYR A 341 -12.40 9.49 13.96
C TYR A 341 -11.71 9.45 12.59
N LEU A 342 -11.52 8.25 12.03
CA LEU A 342 -10.91 8.06 10.71
C LEU A 342 -11.72 8.70 9.57
N ILE A 343 -13.05 8.70 9.66
CA ILE A 343 -13.94 9.37 8.70
C ILE A 343 -13.81 10.89 8.82
N GLN A 344 -13.92 11.43 10.05
CA GLN A 344 -14.01 12.87 10.28
C GLN A 344 -12.68 13.59 10.06
N GLU A 345 -11.58 13.02 10.56
CA GLU A 345 -10.27 13.68 10.56
C GLU A 345 -9.46 13.37 9.29
N HIS A 346 -9.68 12.20 8.69
CA HIS A 346 -8.91 11.75 7.52
C HIS A 346 -9.75 11.61 6.23
N ASN A 347 -11.03 12.00 6.29
CA ASN A 347 -11.96 12.04 5.15
C ASN A 347 -12.12 10.69 4.42
N PHE A 348 -12.10 9.59 5.17
CA PHE A 348 -12.38 8.28 4.60
C PHE A 348 -13.87 8.06 4.35
N ASP A 349 -14.19 7.32 3.29
CA ASP A 349 -15.55 6.87 2.98
C ASP A 349 -16.12 6.02 4.14
N ARG A 350 -17.32 6.35 4.61
CA ARG A 350 -18.01 5.63 5.69
C ARG A 350 -18.26 4.15 5.36
N ASN A 351 -18.57 3.84 4.10
CA ASN A 351 -18.85 2.48 3.64
C ASN A 351 -17.59 1.60 3.54
N ARG A 352 -16.41 2.20 3.77
CA ARG A 352 -15.16 1.47 3.89
C ARG A 352 -15.04 0.66 5.19
N PHE A 353 -15.75 1.05 6.25
CA PHE A 353 -15.55 0.53 7.60
C PHE A 353 -16.60 -0.50 8.01
N ILE A 354 -16.18 -1.73 8.29
CA ILE A 354 -17.01 -2.77 8.88
C ILE A 354 -16.78 -2.76 10.40
N ILE A 355 -17.82 -2.52 11.20
CA ILE A 355 -17.68 -2.33 12.65
C ILE A 355 -18.22 -3.54 13.41
N ILE A 356 -17.35 -4.20 14.18
CA ILE A 356 -17.67 -5.42 14.93
C ILE A 356 -17.33 -5.23 16.41
N GLY A 357 -18.21 -5.68 17.30
CA GLY A 357 -17.96 -5.75 18.74
C GLY A 357 -17.91 -7.18 19.22
N ASN A 358 -16.72 -7.71 19.46
CA ASN A 358 -16.53 -9.09 19.92
C ASN A 358 -16.73 -9.25 21.43
N GLY A 359 -16.64 -8.15 22.21
CA GLY A 359 -16.56 -8.24 23.66
C GLY A 359 -15.42 -9.19 24.10
N PRO A 360 -15.68 -10.13 25.02
CA PRO A 360 -14.64 -11.02 25.55
C PRO A 360 -14.34 -12.25 24.67
N ASP A 361 -15.00 -12.42 23.52
CA ASP A 361 -15.07 -13.71 22.82
C ASP A 361 -13.86 -14.02 21.92
N LYS A 362 -12.97 -13.05 21.67
CA LYS A 362 -11.72 -13.25 20.92
C LYS A 362 -10.48 -12.88 21.76
N PRO A 363 -10.19 -13.61 22.86
CA PRO A 363 -8.99 -13.36 23.65
C PRO A 363 -7.73 -13.80 22.89
N VAL A 364 -6.67 -12.99 22.96
CA VAL A 364 -5.33 -13.29 22.43
C VAL A 364 -4.34 -13.68 23.52
N ALA A 365 -4.73 -13.53 24.79
CA ALA A 365 -3.94 -13.90 25.95
C ALA A 365 -4.84 -14.39 27.10
N SER A 366 -4.23 -14.99 28.12
CA SER A 366 -4.94 -15.50 29.29
C SER A 366 -5.65 -14.38 30.07
N ASN A 367 -6.97 -14.50 30.23
CA ASN A 367 -7.77 -13.59 31.05
C ASN A 367 -7.55 -13.78 32.57
N ASN A 368 -6.67 -14.68 32.99
CA ASN A 368 -6.38 -14.92 34.41
C ASN A 368 -5.28 -13.99 34.96
N THR A 369 -4.61 -13.22 34.09
CA THR A 369 -3.51 -12.32 34.48
C THR A 369 -3.85 -10.88 34.10
N ALA A 370 -3.31 -9.91 34.85
CA ALA A 370 -3.50 -8.50 34.53
C ALA A 370 -2.96 -8.17 33.12
N ASP A 371 -1.78 -8.70 32.78
CA ASP A 371 -1.14 -8.50 31.48
C ASP A 371 -1.95 -9.11 30.33
N GLY A 372 -2.47 -10.32 30.51
CA GLY A 372 -3.29 -10.97 29.49
C GLY A 372 -4.64 -10.25 29.28
N LYS A 373 -5.27 -9.77 30.36
CA LYS A 373 -6.44 -8.89 30.25
C LYS A 373 -6.12 -7.60 29.50
N ALA A 374 -4.97 -6.98 29.76
CA ALA A 374 -4.54 -5.79 29.04
C ALA A 374 -4.37 -6.05 27.54
N LYS A 375 -3.78 -7.18 27.14
CA LYS A 375 -3.67 -7.59 25.74
C LYS A 375 -5.02 -7.88 25.07
N ASN A 376 -6.00 -8.36 25.83
CA ASN A 376 -7.35 -8.62 25.32
C ASN A 376 -8.18 -7.35 25.12
N ARG A 377 -7.87 -6.26 25.85
CA ARG A 377 -8.44 -4.92 25.61
C ARG A 377 -7.71 -4.25 24.44
N ARG A 378 -8.17 -4.51 23.23
CA ARG A 378 -7.54 -4.02 21.98
C ARG A 378 -8.58 -3.75 20.90
N THR A 379 -8.15 -3.05 19.86
CA THR A 379 -8.89 -2.89 18.61
C THR A 379 -8.08 -3.55 17.51
N ASP A 380 -8.69 -4.49 16.81
CA ASP A 380 -8.07 -5.11 15.64
C ASP A 380 -8.57 -4.43 14.37
N PHE A 381 -7.66 -4.20 13.43
CA PHE A 381 -7.95 -3.67 12.11
C PHE A 381 -7.66 -4.74 11.07
N GLU A 382 -8.65 -5.09 10.27
CA GLU A 382 -8.51 -6.11 9.25
C GLU A 382 -8.71 -5.54 7.86
N LEU A 383 -7.83 -5.92 6.93
CA LEU A 383 -8.01 -5.64 5.51
C LEU A 383 -8.90 -6.70 4.91
N VAL A 384 -10.04 -6.25 4.39
CA VAL A 384 -11.05 -7.09 3.73
C VAL A 384 -11.17 -6.62 2.29
N SER A 385 -11.44 -7.55 1.37
CA SER A 385 -11.69 -7.18 -0.03
C SER A 385 -12.85 -6.18 -0.14
N LYS A 386 -12.75 -5.35 -1.19
CA LYS A 386 -13.86 -4.50 -1.65
C LYS A 386 -15.01 -5.34 -2.22
#